data_AF-A0A2X0NIC6-F1
#
_entry.id   AF-A0A2X0NIC6-F1
#
_cell.length_a   1.000
_cell.length_b   1.000
_cell.length_c   1.000
_cell.angle_alpha   90.00
_cell.angle_beta   90.00
_cell.angle_gamma   90.00
#
_symmetry.space_group_name_H-M   'P 1'
#
loop_
_entity.id
_entity.type
_entity.pdbx_description
1 polymer ?
#
loop_
_entity_poly.entity_id
_entity_poly.type
_entity_poly.pdbx_seq_one_letter_code
_entity_poly.pdbx_strand_id
1 'polypeptide(L)'
;MTPSTDGIEAALVSDLGSSIINLEQSFFHNGFQGGVVHGRLHGLFEGRSIGKDHAWQLGEEVGYYHGFALVWAHLLAAQEKAPTRWVRLLLRFSASTQLNGKESELKIATTNLRQILLLSASFPFRNNSSLPVEGSEVDIPAMLNNQRVKYRAVCAAIGIRPRITVASAGTNSSSGKLGGGL
;
A
#
# COMPACT_ATOMS: atom_id res chain seq x y z
N MET A 1 39.12 -2.45 -63.68
CA MET A 1 37.72 -2.93 -63.69
C MET A 1 37.00 -2.26 -62.53
N THR A 2 36.40 -1.09 -62.77
CA THR A 2 35.55 -0.39 -61.81
C THR A 2 34.10 -0.79 -62.09
N PRO A 3 33.32 -1.23 -61.08
CA PRO A 3 31.92 -1.57 -61.30
C PRO A 3 31.16 -0.32 -61.77
N SER A 4 30.33 -0.50 -62.80
CA SER A 4 29.55 0.54 -63.47
C SER A 4 28.65 1.30 -62.49
N THR A 5 28.97 2.58 -62.27
CA THR A 5 28.26 3.55 -61.42
C THR A 5 26.77 3.68 -61.75
N ASP A 6 26.40 3.46 -63.02
CA ASP A 6 25.02 3.61 -63.51
C ASP A 6 24.06 2.57 -62.89
N GLY A 7 24.57 1.36 -62.58
CA GLY A 7 23.77 0.34 -61.90
C GLY A 7 23.56 0.62 -60.40
N ILE A 8 24.49 1.38 -59.78
CA ILE A 8 24.43 1.75 -58.37
C ILE A 8 23.42 2.89 -58.18
N GLU A 9 23.41 3.90 -59.06
CA GLU A 9 22.44 5.00 -58.98
C GLU A 9 21.00 4.54 -59.23
N ALA A 10 20.79 3.65 -60.21
CA ALA A 10 19.46 3.10 -60.48
C ALA A 10 18.91 2.30 -59.28
N ALA A 11 19.77 1.54 -58.59
CA ALA A 11 19.40 0.81 -57.39
C ALA A 11 19.06 1.77 -56.22
N LEU A 12 19.84 2.84 -56.06
CA LEU A 12 19.62 3.86 -55.01
C LEU A 12 18.32 4.64 -55.22
N VAL A 13 18.00 5.01 -56.47
CA VAL A 13 16.74 5.69 -56.82
C VAL A 13 15.54 4.78 -56.59
N SER A 14 15.66 3.48 -56.91
CA SER A 14 14.62 2.50 -56.62
C SER A 14 14.40 2.32 -55.11
N ASP A 15 15.47 2.26 -54.32
CA ASP A 15 15.42 2.13 -52.87
C ASP A 15 14.80 3.38 -52.20
N LEU A 16 15.25 4.58 -52.58
CA LEU A 16 14.71 5.85 -52.10
C LEU A 16 13.23 6.03 -52.49
N GLY A 17 12.88 5.70 -53.74
CA GLY A 17 11.50 5.73 -54.22
C GLY A 17 10.61 4.79 -53.40
N SER A 18 11.10 3.58 -53.09
CA SER A 18 10.38 2.64 -52.24
C SER A 18 10.26 3.11 -50.79
N SER A 19 11.26 3.82 -50.26
CA SER A 19 11.24 4.41 -48.93
C SER A 19 10.24 5.57 -48.80
N ILE A 20 10.08 6.39 -49.84
CA ILE A 20 9.10 7.49 -49.85
C ILE A 20 7.68 6.93 -49.93
N ILE A 21 7.45 5.91 -50.76
CA ILE A 21 6.13 5.26 -50.88
C ILE A 21 5.73 4.60 -49.57
N ASN A 22 6.68 3.98 -48.85
CA ASN A 22 6.43 3.32 -47.57
C ASN A 22 6.62 4.24 -46.36
N LEU A 23 6.82 5.54 -46.56
CA LEU A 23 7.17 6.49 -45.50
C LEU A 23 6.10 6.53 -44.41
N GLU A 24 4.83 6.66 -44.79
CA GLU A 24 3.69 6.67 -43.86
C GLU A 24 3.62 5.39 -43.03
N GLN A 25 3.72 4.23 -43.69
CA GLN A 25 3.68 2.93 -43.02
C GLN A 25 4.85 2.75 -42.05
N SER A 26 6.04 3.26 -42.41
CA SER A 26 7.21 3.22 -41.54
C SER A 26 7.04 4.10 -40.30
N PHE A 27 6.48 5.30 -40.42
CA PHE A 27 6.19 6.18 -39.28
C PHE A 27 5.08 5.61 -38.40
N PHE A 28 4.04 5.03 -39.01
CA PHE A 28 3.00 4.35 -38.26
C PHE A 28 3.56 3.18 -37.46
N HIS A 29 4.35 2.31 -38.09
CA HIS A 29 4.94 1.15 -37.41
C HIS A 29 5.89 1.56 -36.29
N ASN A 30 6.78 2.52 -36.55
CA ASN A 30 7.70 3.05 -35.55
C ASN A 30 6.96 3.73 -34.39
N GLY A 31 5.96 4.55 -34.69
CA GLY A 31 5.12 5.21 -33.67
C GLY A 31 4.31 4.22 -32.85
N PHE A 32 3.73 3.20 -33.50
CA PHE A 32 2.98 2.14 -32.83
C PHE A 32 3.87 1.29 -31.94
N GLN A 33 5.01 0.79 -32.45
CA GLN A 33 5.97 0.02 -31.65
C GLN A 33 6.49 0.85 -30.47
N GLY A 34 6.87 2.11 -30.71
CA GLY A 34 7.31 3.03 -29.67
C GLY A 34 6.22 3.29 -28.63
N GLY A 35 4.98 3.53 -29.06
CA GLY A 35 3.84 3.74 -28.19
C GLY A 35 3.47 2.53 -27.34
N VAL A 36 3.54 1.31 -27.90
CA VAL A 36 3.29 0.06 -27.15
C VAL A 36 4.36 -0.17 -26.09
N VAL A 37 5.64 -0.01 -26.45
CA VAL A 37 6.75 -0.16 -25.48
C VAL A 37 6.65 0.90 -24.39
N HIS A 38 6.41 2.15 -24.76
CA HIS A 38 6.29 3.27 -23.83
C HIS A 38 5.08 3.11 -22.91
N GLY A 39 3.91 2.78 -23.44
CA GLY A 39 2.69 2.58 -22.66
C GLY A 39 2.84 1.43 -21.65
N ARG A 40 3.49 0.33 -22.05
CA ARG A 40 3.82 -0.77 -21.13
C ARG A 40 4.73 -0.32 -19.99
N LEU A 41 5.79 0.43 -20.31
CA LEU A 41 6.71 0.95 -19.30
C LEU A 41 6.01 1.93 -18.36
N HIS A 42 5.20 2.85 -18.91
CA HIS A 42 4.50 3.85 -18.13
C HIS A 42 3.51 3.21 -17.16
N GLY A 43 2.68 2.28 -17.64
CA GLY A 43 1.76 1.53 -16.77
C GLY A 43 2.47 0.76 -15.67
N LEU A 44 3.67 0.21 -15.95
CA LEU A 44 4.48 -0.49 -14.95
C LEU A 44 5.05 0.47 -13.89
N PHE A 45 5.55 1.64 -14.28
CA PHE A 45 6.08 2.62 -13.34
C PHE A 45 4.97 3.26 -12.51
N GLU A 46 3.88 3.66 -13.14
CA GLU A 46 2.73 4.28 -12.48
C GLU A 46 2.04 3.31 -11.52
N GLY A 47 1.82 2.06 -11.94
CA GLY A 47 1.26 1.03 -11.06
C GLY A 47 2.15 0.76 -9.84
N ARG A 48 3.48 0.79 -10.01
CA ARG A 48 4.42 0.64 -8.89
C ARG A 48 4.41 1.83 -7.94
N SER A 49 4.34 3.05 -8.46
CA SER A 49 4.27 4.24 -7.60
C SER A 49 2.97 4.26 -6.79
N ILE A 50 1.83 4.03 -7.45
CA ILE A 50 0.52 3.99 -6.80
C ILE A 50 0.48 2.87 -5.76
N GLY A 51 0.96 1.67 -6.11
CA GLY A 51 1.01 0.54 -5.19
C GLY A 51 1.86 0.81 -3.95
N LYS A 52 3.01 1.48 -4.11
CA LYS A 52 3.89 1.85 -2.99
C LYS A 52 3.20 2.84 -2.04
N ASP A 53 2.57 3.88 -2.59
CA ASP A 53 1.93 4.92 -1.79
C ASP A 53 0.71 4.37 -1.03
N HIS A 54 -0.08 3.51 -1.68
CA HIS A 54 -1.20 2.81 -1.03
C HIS A 54 -0.72 1.82 0.04
N ALA A 55 0.35 1.08 -0.24
CA ALA A 55 0.93 0.16 0.74
C ALA A 55 1.47 0.90 1.97
N TRP A 56 1.99 2.11 1.81
CA TRP A 56 2.42 2.94 2.94
C TRP A 56 1.25 3.36 3.82
N GLN A 57 0.17 3.88 3.23
CA GLN A 57 -1.04 4.27 3.98
C GLN A 57 -1.62 3.08 4.76
N LEU A 58 -1.68 1.92 4.11
CA LEU A 58 -2.11 0.67 4.73
C LEU A 58 -1.19 0.26 5.88
N GLY A 59 0.12 0.31 5.67
CA GLY A 59 1.13 -0.05 6.67
C GLY A 59 1.07 0.84 7.90
N GLU A 60 0.77 2.12 7.74
CA GLU A 60 0.57 3.05 8.86
C GLU A 60 -0.59 2.60 9.75
N GLU A 61 -1.73 2.24 9.15
CA GLU A 61 -2.90 1.75 9.87
C GLU A 61 -2.60 0.44 10.62
N VAL A 62 -2.00 -0.55 9.94
CA VAL A 62 -1.63 -1.83 10.55
C VAL A 62 -0.63 -1.63 11.69
N GLY A 63 0.38 -0.78 11.47
CA GLY A 63 1.41 -0.44 12.45
C GLY A 63 0.83 0.24 13.69
N TYR A 64 -0.12 1.17 13.51
CA TYR A 64 -0.83 1.81 14.61
C TYR A 64 -1.55 0.80 15.50
N TYR A 65 -2.33 -0.12 14.90
CA TYR A 65 -3.05 -1.14 15.67
C TYR A 65 -2.10 -2.13 16.35
N HIS A 66 -1.02 -2.53 15.68
CA HIS A 66 0.01 -3.39 16.26
C HIS A 66 0.67 -2.74 17.48
N GLY A 67 1.13 -1.49 17.36
CA GLY A 67 1.76 -0.74 18.45
C GLY A 67 0.81 -0.52 19.63
N PHE A 68 -0.44 -0.13 19.35
CA PHE A 68 -1.48 -0.04 20.36
C PHE A 68 -1.65 -1.37 21.10
N ALA A 69 -1.75 -2.47 20.35
CA ALA A 69 -2.00 -3.77 20.94
C ALA A 69 -0.83 -4.24 21.83
N LEU A 70 0.41 -3.99 21.41
CA LEU A 70 1.60 -4.28 22.21
C LEU A 70 1.60 -3.51 23.53
N VAL A 71 1.43 -2.18 23.49
CA VAL A 71 1.49 -1.34 24.69
C VAL A 71 0.41 -1.75 25.68
N TRP A 72 -0.82 -1.93 25.22
CA TRP A 72 -1.94 -2.31 26.09
C TRP A 72 -1.83 -3.73 26.63
N ALA A 73 -1.31 -4.69 25.85
CA ALA A 73 -1.05 -6.04 26.36
C ALA A 73 -0.04 -6.03 27.51
N HIS A 74 1.04 -5.26 27.40
CA HIS A 74 2.04 -5.14 28.47
C HIS A 74 1.49 -4.39 29.69
N LEU A 75 0.71 -3.33 29.46
CA LEU A 75 0.12 -2.53 30.53
C LEU A 75 -0.90 -3.33 31.37
N LEU A 76 -1.73 -4.15 30.70
CA LEU A 76 -2.67 -5.04 31.38
C LEU A 76 -1.96 -6.18 32.11
N ALA A 77 -0.90 -6.75 31.54
CA ALA A 77 -0.10 -7.76 32.24
C ALA A 77 0.64 -7.20 33.48
N ALA A 78 1.06 -5.94 33.43
CA ALA A 78 1.72 -5.26 34.55
C ALA A 78 0.77 -4.93 35.71
N GLN A 79 -0.52 -4.71 35.42
CA GLN A 79 -1.56 -4.52 36.45
C GLN A 79 -1.68 -5.73 37.38
N GLU A 80 -1.67 -6.95 36.82
CA GLU A 80 -1.91 -8.18 37.59
C GLU A 80 -0.77 -8.51 38.57
N LYS A 81 0.48 -8.14 38.24
CA LYS A 81 1.66 -8.58 38.99
C LYS A 81 2.09 -7.65 40.13
N ALA A 82 1.88 -6.33 39.97
CA ALA A 82 1.97 -5.28 40.99
C ALA A 82 2.13 -3.94 40.27
N PRO A 83 1.12 -3.06 40.24
CA PRO A 83 1.19 -1.88 39.40
C PRO A 83 2.08 -0.81 40.02
N THR A 84 3.12 -0.40 39.28
CA THR A 84 3.91 0.80 39.61
C THR A 84 3.02 2.04 39.62
N ARG A 85 3.43 3.08 40.34
CA ARG A 85 2.65 4.33 40.51
C ARG A 85 2.25 4.93 39.16
N TRP A 86 3.13 4.90 38.17
CA TRP A 86 2.89 5.41 36.83
C TRP A 86 1.92 4.55 36.02
N VAL A 87 1.96 3.22 36.14
CA VAL A 87 0.97 2.32 35.50
C VAL A 87 -0.43 2.59 36.05
N ARG A 88 -0.55 2.75 37.38
CA ARG A 88 -1.81 3.15 38.02
C ARG A 88 -2.30 4.51 37.53
N LEU A 89 -1.40 5.50 37.42
CA LEU A 89 -1.75 6.84 36.96
C LEU A 89 -2.19 6.86 35.49
N LEU A 90 -1.47 6.16 34.61
CA LEU A 90 -1.80 6.05 33.19
C LEU A 90 -3.12 5.33 32.97
N LEU A 91 -3.38 4.26 33.71
CA LEU A 91 -4.65 3.54 33.61
C LEU A 91 -5.80 4.36 34.19
N ARG A 92 -5.58 5.12 35.26
CA ARG A 92 -6.61 6.02 35.81
C ARG A 92 -6.90 7.23 34.91
N PHE A 93 -5.92 7.67 34.14
CA PHE A 93 -6.08 8.75 33.16
C PHE A 93 -6.75 8.26 31.87
N SER A 94 -6.40 7.06 31.42
CA SER A 94 -6.90 6.48 30.17
C SER A 94 -8.20 5.70 30.34
N ALA A 95 -8.47 5.11 31.50
CA ALA A 95 -9.70 4.41 31.82
C ALA A 95 -10.51 5.28 32.79
N SER A 96 -11.61 5.83 32.29
CA SER A 96 -12.65 6.49 33.11
C SER A 96 -13.42 5.50 33.98
N THR A 97 -13.15 4.20 33.85
CA THR A 97 -13.90 3.12 34.46
C THR A 97 -13.20 2.55 35.69
N GLN A 98 -13.88 2.63 36.83
CA GLN A 98 -13.67 1.74 37.97
C GLN A 98 -13.59 0.29 37.48
N LEU A 99 -12.41 -0.34 37.58
CA LEU A 99 -12.19 -1.76 37.23
C LEU A 99 -12.84 -2.74 38.23
N ASN A 100 -13.50 -2.23 39.26
CA ASN A 100 -14.22 -3.03 40.25
C ASN A 100 -15.47 -3.64 39.61
N GLY A 101 -15.35 -4.87 39.09
CA GLY A 101 -16.48 -5.69 38.62
C GLY A 101 -16.48 -6.14 37.15
N LYS A 102 -15.41 -5.86 36.38
CA LYS A 102 -15.37 -6.09 34.91
C LYS A 102 -14.30 -7.10 34.46
N GLU A 103 -14.13 -8.20 35.19
CA GLU A 103 -13.13 -9.23 34.85
C GLU A 103 -13.37 -9.86 33.46
N SER A 104 -14.64 -10.00 33.06
CA SER A 104 -15.03 -10.50 31.74
C SER A 104 -14.60 -9.55 30.61
N GLU A 105 -14.78 -8.24 30.77
CA GLU A 105 -14.36 -7.24 29.78
C GLU A 105 -12.84 -7.21 29.62
N LEU A 106 -12.10 -7.37 30.72
CA LEU A 106 -10.64 -7.45 30.69
C LEU A 106 -10.15 -8.70 29.93
N LYS A 107 -10.80 -9.86 30.15
CA LYS A 107 -10.53 -11.09 29.39
C LYS A 107 -10.84 -10.93 27.90
N ILE A 108 -11.92 -10.25 27.55
CA ILE A 108 -12.27 -9.92 26.16
C ILE A 108 -11.21 -8.99 25.54
N ALA A 109 -10.79 -7.95 26.27
CA ALA A 109 -9.77 -7.01 25.81
C ALA A 109 -8.44 -7.72 25.53
N THR A 110 -7.93 -8.53 26.47
CA THR A 110 -6.68 -9.27 26.31
C THR A 110 -6.72 -10.28 25.16
N THR A 111 -7.87 -10.93 24.95
CA THR A 111 -8.07 -11.84 23.80
C THR A 111 -8.03 -11.08 22.48
N ASN A 112 -8.77 -9.97 22.38
CA ASN A 112 -8.79 -9.16 21.16
C ASN A 112 -7.43 -8.51 20.87
N LEU A 113 -6.67 -8.11 21.89
CA LEU A 113 -5.30 -7.60 21.75
C LEU A 113 -4.37 -8.65 21.11
N ARG A 114 -4.39 -9.90 21.60
CA ARG A 114 -3.61 -10.99 21.00
C ARG A 114 -4.01 -11.24 19.55
N GLN A 115 -5.30 -11.17 19.26
CA GLN A 115 -5.83 -11.35 17.92
C GLN A 115 -5.41 -10.25 16.95
N ILE A 116 -5.29 -8.99 17.39
CA ILE A 116 -4.74 -7.89 16.58
C ILE A 116 -3.28 -8.18 16.23
N LEU A 117 -2.49 -8.64 17.19
CA LEU A 117 -1.09 -9.01 16.96
C LEU A 117 -0.96 -10.16 15.95
N LEU A 118 -1.78 -11.20 16.08
CA LEU A 118 -1.81 -12.32 15.12
C LEU A 118 -2.21 -11.85 13.72
N LEU A 119 -3.26 -11.04 13.59
CA LEU A 119 -3.69 -10.49 12.31
C LEU A 119 -2.59 -9.64 11.66
N SER A 120 -1.88 -8.81 12.45
CA SER A 120 -0.80 -7.98 11.93
C SER A 120 0.38 -8.80 11.37
N ALA A 121 0.65 -9.98 11.95
CA ALA A 121 1.69 -10.88 11.44
C ALA A 121 1.29 -11.58 10.13
N SER A 122 -0.01 -11.66 9.84
CA SER A 122 -0.55 -12.24 8.61
C SER A 122 -0.44 -11.31 7.40
N PHE A 123 -0.09 -10.04 7.57
CA PHE A 123 0.01 -9.09 6.46
C PHE A 123 1.26 -9.35 5.59
N PRO A 124 1.14 -9.23 4.26
CA PRO A 124 2.27 -9.39 3.37
C PRO A 124 3.24 -8.20 3.49
N PHE A 125 4.40 -8.42 4.11
CA PHE A 125 5.47 -7.41 4.22
C PHE A 125 6.46 -7.42 3.04
N ARG A 126 6.26 -8.32 2.07
CA ARG A 126 7.12 -8.46 0.89
C ARG A 126 6.28 -8.53 -0.37
N ASN A 127 6.66 -7.73 -1.35
CA ASN A 127 6.13 -7.80 -2.71
C ASN A 127 6.99 -8.76 -3.53
N ASN A 128 6.47 -9.93 -3.91
CA ASN A 128 7.17 -10.91 -4.75
C ASN A 128 6.81 -10.73 -6.24
N SER A 129 7.12 -9.56 -6.80
CA SER A 129 6.72 -9.17 -8.17
C SER A 129 7.30 -10.01 -9.32
N SER A 130 8.08 -11.07 -9.02
CA SER A 130 8.68 -11.97 -10.00
C SER A 130 7.88 -13.25 -10.27
N LEU A 131 6.82 -13.51 -9.51
CA LEU A 131 5.94 -14.67 -9.72
C LEU A 131 4.65 -14.23 -10.43
N PRO A 132 4.15 -15.02 -11.40
CA PRO A 132 2.80 -14.84 -11.92
C PRO A 132 1.82 -14.81 -10.75
N VAL A 133 0.83 -13.92 -10.80
CA VAL A 133 -0.23 -13.81 -9.79
C VAL A 133 -1.15 -15.02 -9.92
N GLU A 134 -0.67 -16.19 -9.52
CA GLU A 134 -1.48 -17.39 -9.34
C GLU A 134 -1.88 -17.48 -7.87
N GLY A 135 -3.20 -17.49 -7.63
CA GLY A 135 -3.77 -18.24 -6.51
C GLY A 135 -3.54 -17.69 -5.12
N SER A 136 -4.10 -16.52 -4.82
CA SER A 136 -4.99 -16.28 -3.67
C SER A 136 -5.24 -14.78 -3.63
N GLU A 137 -6.45 -14.35 -3.94
CA GLU A 137 -6.86 -12.96 -3.76
C GLU A 137 -6.75 -12.65 -2.25
N VAL A 138 -5.63 -12.03 -1.85
CA VAL A 138 -5.46 -11.58 -0.46
C VAL A 138 -6.39 -10.40 -0.29
N ASP A 139 -7.53 -10.63 0.36
CA ASP A 139 -8.50 -9.59 0.69
C ASP A 139 -7.99 -8.71 1.85
N ILE A 140 -7.03 -7.85 1.51
CA ILE A 140 -6.45 -6.84 2.40
C ILE A 140 -7.55 -5.97 3.06
N PRO A 141 -8.58 -5.48 2.32
CA PRO A 141 -9.69 -4.74 2.92
C PRO A 141 -10.42 -5.52 4.02
N ALA A 142 -10.71 -6.81 3.82
CA ALA A 142 -11.36 -7.63 4.85
C ALA A 142 -10.47 -7.82 6.07
N MET A 143 -9.16 -8.03 5.88
CA MET A 143 -8.19 -8.14 6.98
C MET A 143 -8.14 -6.86 7.82
N LEU A 144 -8.12 -5.68 7.19
CA LEU A 144 -8.17 -4.39 7.88
C LEU A 144 -9.47 -4.18 8.62
N ASN A 145 -10.60 -4.49 7.98
CA ASN A 145 -11.90 -4.36 8.63
C ASN A 145 -11.96 -5.23 9.89
N ASN A 146 -11.42 -6.44 9.82
CA ASN A 146 -11.29 -7.33 10.97
C ASN A 146 -10.44 -6.68 12.08
N GLN A 147 -9.28 -6.11 11.75
CA GLN A 147 -8.46 -5.36 12.72
C GLN A 147 -9.21 -4.19 13.36
N ARG A 148 -9.93 -3.37 12.56
CA ARG A 148 -10.73 -2.24 13.05
C ARG A 148 -11.83 -2.67 14.03
N VAL A 149 -12.51 -3.78 13.74
CA VAL A 149 -13.56 -4.34 14.62
C VAL A 149 -12.96 -4.77 15.95
N LYS A 150 -11.85 -5.51 15.93
CA LYS A 150 -11.17 -5.95 17.17
C LYS A 150 -10.64 -4.75 17.96
N TYR A 151 -10.07 -3.76 17.29
CA TYR A 151 -9.62 -2.52 17.92
C TYR A 151 -10.77 -1.79 18.63
N ARG A 152 -11.93 -1.62 17.96
CA ARG A 152 -13.12 -1.03 18.58
C ARG A 152 -13.59 -1.81 19.80
N ALA A 153 -13.57 -3.14 19.75
CA ALA A 153 -13.93 -3.98 20.88
C ALA A 153 -12.97 -3.80 22.07
N VAL A 154 -11.66 -3.67 21.82
CA VAL A 154 -10.67 -3.38 22.87
C VAL A 154 -10.90 -2.00 23.47
N CYS A 155 -11.09 -0.97 22.63
CA CYS A 155 -11.38 0.38 23.10
C CYS A 155 -12.64 0.44 23.97
N ALA A 156 -13.70 -0.26 23.58
CA ALA A 156 -14.93 -0.36 24.36
C ALA A 156 -14.70 -1.05 25.71
N ALA A 157 -13.93 -2.14 25.74
CA ALA A 157 -13.64 -2.90 26.96
C ALA A 157 -12.72 -2.13 27.94
N ILE A 158 -11.83 -1.27 27.44
CA ILE A 158 -10.88 -0.50 28.26
C ILE A 158 -11.45 0.90 28.61
N GLY A 159 -12.56 1.32 27.97
CA GLY A 159 -13.18 2.62 28.22
C GLY A 159 -12.48 3.79 27.52
N ILE A 160 -11.75 3.51 26.45
CA ILE A 160 -11.01 4.50 25.66
C ILE A 160 -11.80 4.84 24.41
N ARG A 161 -11.89 6.13 24.07
CA ARG A 161 -12.46 6.54 22.79
C ARG A 161 -11.55 6.09 21.65
N PRO A 162 -12.03 5.27 20.69
CA PRO A 162 -11.20 4.81 19.59
C PRO A 162 -10.78 5.97 18.70
N ARG A 163 -9.48 6.05 18.39
CA ARG A 163 -8.93 6.93 17.36
C ARG A 163 -8.62 6.07 16.15
N ILE A 164 -9.47 6.17 15.13
CA ILE A 164 -9.38 5.34 13.94
C ILE A 164 -8.46 6.05 12.93
N THR A 165 -7.32 5.43 12.63
CA THR A 165 -6.49 5.76 11.48
C THR A 165 -7.00 4.94 10.31
N VAL A 166 -8.00 5.44 9.59
CA VAL A 166 -8.43 4.78 8.34
C VAL A 166 -7.42 5.18 7.27
N ALA A 167 -6.71 4.21 6.70
CA ALA A 167 -6.09 4.41 5.41
C ALA A 167 -7.22 4.66 4.40
N SER A 168 -7.56 5.93 4.19
CA SER A 168 -8.41 6.32 3.07
C SER A 168 -7.53 6.17 1.85
N ALA A 169 -7.86 5.25 0.94
CA ALA A 169 -7.29 5.26 -0.39
C ALA A 169 -7.58 6.65 -0.97
N GLY A 170 -6.57 7.52 -0.93
CA GLY A 170 -6.71 8.90 -1.36
C GLY A 170 -7.11 8.89 -2.83
N THR A 171 -8.33 9.32 -3.10
CA THR A 171 -8.60 10.12 -4.29
C THR A 171 -7.66 11.32 -4.19
N ASN A 172 -6.47 11.18 -4.78
CA ASN A 172 -5.57 12.31 -4.92
C ASN A 172 -6.27 13.32 -5.83
N SER A 173 -6.96 14.28 -5.23
CA SER A 173 -7.30 15.52 -5.88
C SER A 173 -5.96 16.14 -6.24
N SER A 174 -5.65 16.14 -7.53
CA SER A 174 -4.51 16.84 -8.12
C SER A 174 -4.59 18.31 -7.74
N SER A 175 -3.96 18.65 -6.62
CA SER A 175 -3.79 20.03 -6.21
C SER A 175 -2.68 20.61 -7.08
N GLY A 176 -3.10 21.33 -8.11
CA GLY A 176 -2.22 22.05 -9.02
C GLY A 176 -1.31 23.02 -8.26
N LYS A 177 -0.03 22.97 -8.63
CA LYS A 177 0.88 24.13 -8.51
C LYS A 177 2.03 23.96 -9.50
N LEU A 178 1.75 24.17 -10.78
CA LEU A 178 2.79 24.61 -11.70
C LEU A 178 2.92 26.13 -11.51
N GLY A 179 4.03 26.53 -10.90
CA GLY A 179 4.42 27.92 -10.76
C GLY A 179 4.65 28.56 -12.13
N GLY A 180 4.20 29.81 -12.26
CA GLY A 180 4.53 30.66 -13.40
C GLY A 180 5.99 31.12 -13.38
N GLY A 181 6.46 31.49 -14.57
CA GLY A 181 7.75 32.14 -14.76
C GLY A 181 8.32 31.87 -16.15
N LEU A 182 7.78 32.56 -17.17
CA LEU A 182 8.48 33.48 -18.07
C LEU A 182 7.43 34.30 -18.82
#